data_AF-A0A9X7F3F4-F1
#
_entry.id   AF-A0A9X7F3F4-F1
#
_cell.length_a   1.000
_cell.length_b   1.000
_cell.length_c   1.000
_cell.angle_alpha   90.00
_cell.angle_beta   90.00
_cell.angle_gamma   90.00
#
_symmetry.space_group_name_H-M   'P 1'
#
loop_
_entity.id
_entity.type
_entity.pdbx_description
1 polymer ?
#
loop_
_entity_poly.entity_id
_entity_poly.type
_entity_poly.pdbx_seq_one_letter_code
_entity_poly.pdbx_strand_id
1 'polypeptide(L)'
;MKKIFLFIALFLLLPLLTFLIYTEIPYSGCLNYRPAKESEFLRVIDELSEENKRQYLLKRHLVGGYTWKDFEYSPYDFTADNRLNFIYKDQDEYTCDAAHVLLSQDYDQSQKAYTILLMQHTSIREHLYLAKIVNQSYSQNILTDKEALINLFYSPDLHGTGTNAKYRWLPAWRREFGKYAEKMLAREQLEIINKRLFFSEW
;
A
#
# COMPACT_ATOMS: atom_id res chain seq x y z
N MET A 1 31.95 34.38 -22.07
CA MET A 1 31.46 33.09 -22.63
C MET A 1 31.43 31.95 -21.61
N LYS A 2 32.54 31.57 -20.96
CA LYS A 2 32.55 30.47 -19.95
C LYS A 2 31.52 30.60 -18.82
N LYS A 3 31.32 31.81 -18.27
CA LYS A 3 30.34 32.05 -17.19
C LYS A 3 28.87 31.88 -17.63
N ILE A 4 28.56 32.19 -18.89
CA ILE A 4 27.20 32.05 -19.46
C ILE A 4 26.88 30.56 -19.70
N PHE A 5 27.84 29.81 -20.24
CA PHE A 5 27.72 28.35 -20.39
C PHE A 5 27.54 27.63 -19.05
N LEU A 6 28.26 28.06 -18.00
CA LEU A 6 28.10 27.51 -16.65
C LEU A 6 26.69 27.79 -16.10
N PHE A 7 26.15 28.99 -16.33
CA PHE A 7 24.82 29.37 -15.87
C PHE A 7 23.72 28.58 -16.58
N ILE A 8 23.84 28.37 -17.89
CA ILE A 8 22.91 27.54 -18.68
C ILE A 8 22.97 26.08 -18.24
N ALA A 9 24.17 25.55 -17.99
CA ALA A 9 24.34 24.19 -17.50
C ALA A 9 23.69 24.01 -16.11
N LEU A 10 23.89 24.94 -15.17
CA LEU A 10 23.24 24.91 -13.86
C LEU A 10 21.72 25.02 -13.96
N PHE A 11 21.22 25.87 -14.86
CA PHE A 11 19.78 26.08 -15.07
C PHE A 11 19.10 24.85 -15.70
N LEU A 12 19.81 24.05 -16.48
CA LEU A 12 19.33 22.76 -17.01
C LEU A 12 19.49 21.61 -15.99
N LEU A 13 20.52 21.67 -15.13
CA LEU A 13 20.74 20.69 -14.07
C LEU A 13 19.72 20.79 -12.94
N LEU A 14 19.27 21.99 -12.59
CA LEU A 14 18.27 22.21 -11.53
C LEU A 14 16.96 21.43 -11.76
N PRO A 15 16.29 21.54 -12.93
CA PRO A 15 15.07 20.79 -13.21
C PRO A 15 15.33 19.29 -13.36
N LEU A 16 16.54 18.88 -13.77
CA LEU A 16 16.91 17.47 -13.85
C LEU A 16 17.12 16.86 -12.45
N LEU A 17 17.76 17.60 -11.54
CA LEU A 17 17.95 17.23 -10.14
C LEU A 17 16.63 17.21 -9.39
N THR A 18 15.76 18.21 -9.58
CA THR A 18 14.42 18.17 -8.99
C THR A 18 13.62 17.01 -9.57
N PHE A 19 13.68 16.76 -10.88
CA PHE A 19 13.04 15.59 -11.48
C PHE A 19 13.57 14.27 -10.91
N LEU A 20 14.88 14.12 -10.69
CA LEU A 20 15.45 12.93 -10.05
C LEU A 20 14.98 12.79 -8.59
N ILE A 21 14.93 13.88 -7.82
CA ILE A 21 14.44 13.89 -6.44
C ILE A 21 12.93 13.56 -6.38
N TYR A 22 12.14 14.02 -7.35
CA TYR A 22 10.71 13.72 -7.43
C TYR A 22 10.40 12.32 -8.02
N THR A 23 11.33 11.72 -8.78
CA THR A 23 11.14 10.40 -9.40
C THR A 23 11.72 9.24 -8.60
N GLU A 24 12.76 9.49 -7.82
CA GLU A 24 13.31 8.56 -6.83
C GLU A 24 12.89 8.98 -5.44
N ILE A 25 11.88 8.32 -4.88
CA ILE A 25 11.67 8.35 -3.44
C ILE A 25 12.76 7.46 -2.82
N PRO A 26 13.81 8.06 -2.23
CA PRO A 26 14.91 7.31 -1.66
C PRO A 26 14.40 6.65 -0.38
N TYR A 27 14.59 5.35 -0.24
CA TYR A 27 14.11 4.64 0.93
C TYR A 27 15.21 3.88 1.65
N SER A 28 15.46 4.27 2.90
CA SER A 28 16.32 3.55 3.85
C SER A 28 15.73 3.46 5.25
N GLY A 29 14.50 3.96 5.49
CA GLY A 29 13.94 4.12 6.84
C GLY A 29 13.84 2.82 7.63
N CYS A 30 13.34 1.74 7.01
CA CYS A 30 13.18 0.45 7.68
C CYS A 30 14.29 -0.57 7.40
N LEU A 31 15.44 -0.17 6.84
CA LEU A 31 16.47 -1.13 6.36
C LEU A 31 17.06 -2.02 7.47
N ASN A 32 16.92 -1.60 8.73
CA ASN A 32 17.30 -2.37 9.93
C ASN A 32 16.16 -2.41 10.96
N TYR A 33 14.91 -2.27 10.49
CA TYR A 33 13.77 -2.28 11.39
C TYR A 33 13.68 -3.60 12.15
N ARG A 34 13.42 -3.49 13.46
CA ARG A 34 13.06 -4.63 14.29
C ARG A 34 11.69 -4.33 14.91
N PRO A 35 10.70 -5.21 14.72
CA PRO A 35 9.37 -4.99 15.25
C PRO A 35 9.43 -4.80 16.77
N ALA A 36 8.83 -3.71 17.25
CA ALA A 36 8.66 -3.51 18.68
C ALA A 36 7.68 -4.55 19.23
N LYS A 37 8.04 -5.18 20.35
CA LYS A 37 7.20 -6.19 21.02
C LYS A 37 5.83 -5.62 21.44
N GLU A 38 5.74 -4.30 21.60
CA GLU A 38 4.55 -3.56 22.02
C GLU A 38 3.88 -2.78 20.88
N SER A 39 4.20 -3.06 19.62
CA SER A 39 3.53 -2.40 18.49
C SER A 39 2.03 -2.70 18.50
N GLU A 40 1.24 -1.64 18.63
CA GLU A 40 -0.23 -1.74 18.60
C GLU A 40 -0.73 -2.18 17.24
N PHE A 41 -0.06 -1.77 16.17
CA PHE A 41 -0.37 -2.19 14.80
C PHE A 41 -0.15 -3.70 14.63
N LEU A 42 1.00 -4.23 15.06
CA LEU A 42 1.27 -5.66 14.93
C LEU A 42 0.30 -6.50 15.77
N ARG A 43 -0.11 -6.02 16.95
CA ARG A 43 -1.15 -6.67 17.76
C ARG A 43 -2.48 -6.73 17.01
N VAL A 44 -2.91 -5.63 16.41
CA VAL A 44 -4.14 -5.61 15.59
C VAL A 44 -4.03 -6.58 14.42
N ILE A 45 -2.91 -6.60 13.69
CA ILE A 45 -2.70 -7.53 12.58
C ILE A 45 -2.71 -8.99 13.07
N ASP A 46 -2.12 -9.30 14.22
CA ASP A 46 -2.13 -10.65 14.79
C ASP A 46 -3.55 -11.14 15.09
N GLU A 47 -4.38 -10.29 15.71
CA GLU A 47 -5.80 -10.59 15.98
C GLU A 47 -6.61 -10.88 14.71
N LEU A 48 -6.17 -10.34 13.57
CA LEU A 48 -6.82 -10.51 12.27
C LEU A 48 -6.37 -11.75 11.49
N SER A 49 -5.50 -12.59 12.06
CA SER A 49 -5.13 -13.86 11.44
C SER A 49 -6.33 -14.76 11.19
N GLU A 50 -6.27 -15.52 10.09
CA GLU A 50 -7.32 -16.44 9.69
C GLU A 50 -7.60 -17.47 10.80
N GLU A 51 -6.55 -17.94 11.46
CA GLU A 51 -6.68 -18.88 12.58
C GLU A 51 -7.33 -18.23 13.80
N ASN A 52 -6.94 -17.01 14.18
CA ASN A 52 -7.57 -16.31 15.30
C ASN A 52 -9.06 -16.05 15.05
N LYS A 53 -9.42 -15.62 13.82
CA LYS A 53 -10.81 -15.45 13.41
C LYS A 53 -11.59 -16.75 13.43
N ARG A 54 -11.00 -17.83 12.91
CA ARG A 54 -11.60 -19.17 12.93
C ARG A 54 -11.85 -19.64 14.37
N GLN A 55 -10.88 -19.51 15.25
CA GLN A 55 -11.01 -19.90 16.67
C GLN A 55 -12.07 -19.05 17.38
N TYR A 56 -12.17 -17.75 17.08
CA TYR A 56 -13.21 -16.88 17.61
C TYR A 56 -14.62 -17.39 17.25
N LEU A 57 -14.84 -17.78 15.98
CA LEU A 57 -16.12 -18.30 15.50
C LEU A 57 -16.46 -19.64 16.14
N LEU A 58 -15.50 -20.57 16.18
CA LEU A 58 -15.67 -21.90 16.77
C LEU A 58 -16.04 -21.82 18.25
N LYS A 59 -15.35 -20.99 19.04
CA LYS A 59 -15.61 -20.79 20.48
C LYS A 59 -17.00 -20.23 20.76
N ARG A 60 -17.62 -19.54 19.79
CA ARG A 60 -18.95 -18.94 19.93
C ARG A 60 -20.05 -19.72 19.19
N HIS A 61 -19.71 -20.86 18.60
CA HIS A 61 -20.62 -21.67 17.78
C HIS A 61 -21.26 -20.88 16.63
N LEU A 62 -20.48 -19.95 16.04
CA LEU A 62 -20.92 -19.14 14.91
C LEU A 62 -20.47 -19.77 13.59
N VAL A 63 -21.33 -19.68 12.57
CA VAL A 63 -20.97 -19.96 11.17
C VAL A 63 -20.69 -18.63 10.50
N GLY A 64 -19.49 -18.49 9.94
CA GLY A 64 -19.06 -17.28 9.26
C GLY A 64 -17.72 -17.52 8.57
N GLY A 65 -17.32 -16.57 7.75
CA GLY A 65 -16.01 -16.62 7.14
C GLY A 65 -14.91 -16.01 8.02
N TYR A 66 -13.67 -16.37 7.75
CA TYR A 66 -12.50 -16.07 8.58
C TYR A 66 -11.34 -15.49 7.76
N THR A 67 -11.53 -15.27 6.47
CA THR A 67 -10.58 -14.62 5.57
C THR A 67 -10.94 -13.14 5.37
N TRP A 68 -10.02 -12.37 4.80
CA TRP A 68 -10.28 -10.96 4.46
C TRP A 68 -11.35 -10.77 3.39
N LYS A 69 -11.78 -11.84 2.71
CA LYS A 69 -12.81 -11.80 1.66
C LYS A 69 -14.21 -11.96 2.23
N ASP A 70 -14.32 -12.38 3.48
CA ASP A 70 -15.57 -12.79 4.10
C ASP A 70 -16.35 -11.59 4.70
N PHE A 71 -16.53 -10.56 3.87
CA PHE A 71 -17.40 -9.42 4.14
C PHE A 71 -18.71 -9.55 3.36
N GLU A 72 -19.81 -9.13 3.96
CA GLU A 72 -21.13 -9.19 3.33
C GLU A 72 -21.22 -8.25 2.13
N TYR A 73 -20.58 -7.08 2.20
CA TYR A 73 -20.65 -6.04 1.15
C TYR A 73 -19.28 -5.62 0.65
N SER A 74 -18.35 -5.22 1.54
CA SER A 74 -17.04 -4.75 1.11
C SER A 74 -15.94 -5.00 2.13
N PRO A 75 -14.72 -5.37 1.70
CA PRO A 75 -13.54 -5.32 2.57
C PRO A 75 -13.30 -3.94 3.17
N TYR A 76 -13.76 -2.87 2.51
CA TYR A 76 -13.66 -1.50 3.02
C TYR A 76 -14.59 -1.22 4.20
N ASP A 77 -15.57 -2.08 4.50
CA ASP A 77 -16.39 -1.95 5.72
C ASP A 77 -15.50 -2.04 6.99
N PHE A 78 -14.36 -2.73 6.88
CA PHE A 78 -13.34 -2.77 7.92
C PHE A 78 -12.78 -1.39 8.27
N THR A 79 -12.76 -0.44 7.32
CA THR A 79 -12.23 0.89 7.57
C THR A 79 -13.15 1.80 8.37
N ALA A 80 -14.40 1.36 8.62
CA ALA A 80 -15.34 2.06 9.49
C ALA A 80 -15.20 1.67 10.98
N ASP A 81 -14.27 0.75 11.33
CA ASP A 81 -14.07 0.34 12.71
C ASP A 81 -13.34 1.41 13.53
N ASN A 82 -14.08 2.06 14.42
CA ASN A 82 -13.57 3.10 15.31
C ASN A 82 -12.41 2.66 16.21
N ARG A 83 -12.25 1.35 16.45
CA ARG A 83 -11.13 0.81 17.23
C ARG A 83 -9.79 0.97 16.51
N LEU A 84 -9.82 1.15 15.18
CA LEU A 84 -8.64 1.34 14.33
C LEU A 84 -8.29 2.82 14.12
N ASN A 85 -9.06 3.75 14.71
CA ASN A 85 -8.85 5.19 14.53
C ASN A 85 -7.45 5.68 14.90
N PHE A 86 -6.75 4.99 15.81
CA PHE A 86 -5.37 5.34 16.14
C PHE A 86 -4.42 5.12 14.95
N ILE A 87 -4.61 4.03 14.17
CA ILE A 87 -3.87 3.75 12.95
C ILE A 87 -4.21 4.82 11.89
N TYR A 88 -5.49 5.12 11.69
CA TYR A 88 -5.92 6.07 10.66
C TYR A 88 -5.45 7.51 10.90
N LYS A 89 -5.25 7.90 12.16
CA LYS A 89 -4.77 9.24 12.50
C LYS A 89 -3.28 9.43 12.22
N ASP A 90 -2.49 8.36 12.26
CA ASP A 90 -1.04 8.42 12.05
C ASP A 90 -0.52 7.17 11.31
N GLN A 91 -0.98 6.97 10.08
CA GLN A 91 -0.61 5.77 9.31
C GLN A 91 0.89 5.72 8.99
N ASP A 92 1.55 6.88 8.84
CA ASP A 92 2.97 6.94 8.49
C ASP A 92 3.84 6.31 9.59
N GLU A 93 3.46 6.46 10.87
CA GLU A 93 4.12 5.84 12.03
C GLU A 93 4.28 4.31 11.86
N TYR A 94 3.26 3.65 11.32
CA TYR A 94 3.19 2.20 11.21
C TYR A 94 3.81 1.64 9.92
N THR A 95 4.46 2.46 9.12
CA THR A 95 4.97 2.05 7.80
C THR A 95 5.99 0.90 7.90
N CYS A 96 6.87 0.91 8.91
CA CYS A 96 7.84 -0.16 9.10
C CYS A 96 7.20 -1.47 9.58
N ASP A 97 6.17 -1.38 10.42
CA ASP A 97 5.38 -2.55 10.83
C ASP A 97 4.64 -3.15 9.64
N ALA A 98 3.98 -2.33 8.83
CA ALA A 98 3.31 -2.76 7.62
C ALA A 98 4.29 -3.44 6.65
N ALA A 99 5.47 -2.85 6.43
CA ALA A 99 6.51 -3.46 5.59
C ALA A 99 7.00 -4.80 6.15
N HIS A 100 7.14 -4.92 7.47
CA HIS A 100 7.51 -6.17 8.13
C HIS A 100 6.47 -7.28 7.88
N VAL A 101 5.19 -6.98 8.08
CA VAL A 101 4.09 -7.94 7.83
C VAL A 101 4.08 -8.38 6.37
N LEU A 102 4.19 -7.44 5.42
CA LEU A 102 4.11 -7.72 4.00
C LEU A 102 5.27 -8.57 3.48
N LEU A 103 6.47 -8.46 4.07
CA LEU A 103 7.65 -9.24 3.71
C LEU A 103 7.80 -10.55 4.47
N SER A 104 7.04 -10.77 5.55
CA SER A 104 7.20 -11.96 6.38
C SER A 104 6.33 -13.13 5.88
N GLN A 105 6.86 -14.35 6.01
CA GLN A 105 6.12 -15.59 5.76
C GLN A 105 5.27 -16.01 6.96
N ASP A 106 5.52 -15.43 8.14
CA ASP A 106 4.81 -15.78 9.38
C ASP A 106 3.38 -15.20 9.42
N TYR A 107 3.07 -14.26 8.52
CA TYR A 107 1.75 -13.66 8.38
C TYR A 107 0.99 -14.25 7.20
N ASP A 108 -0.28 -14.60 7.44
CA ASP A 108 -1.17 -15.14 6.42
C ASP A 108 -1.61 -14.08 5.38
N GLN A 109 -2.33 -14.52 4.35
CA GLN A 109 -2.74 -13.62 3.26
C GLN A 109 -3.79 -12.60 3.69
N SER A 110 -4.65 -12.95 4.66
CA SER A 110 -5.63 -12.01 5.21
C SER A 110 -4.96 -10.90 6.03
N GLN A 111 -3.96 -11.22 6.83
CA GLN A 111 -3.16 -10.23 7.56
C GLN A 111 -2.45 -9.26 6.62
N LYS A 112 -1.90 -9.76 5.52
CA LYS A 112 -1.29 -8.93 4.46
C LYS A 112 -2.34 -8.05 3.76
N ALA A 113 -3.52 -8.58 3.46
CA ALA A 113 -4.61 -7.82 2.87
C ALA A 113 -5.10 -6.68 3.80
N TYR A 114 -5.32 -6.97 5.08
CA TYR A 114 -5.67 -5.96 6.07
C TYR A 114 -4.58 -4.91 6.24
N THR A 115 -3.30 -5.31 6.19
CA THR A 115 -2.18 -4.38 6.19
C THR A 115 -2.24 -3.42 5.01
N ILE A 116 -2.50 -3.90 3.79
CA ILE A 116 -2.64 -3.01 2.61
C ILE A 116 -3.80 -2.04 2.81
N LEU A 117 -4.95 -2.54 3.28
CA LEU A 117 -6.15 -1.73 3.51
C LEU A 117 -5.93 -0.64 4.58
N LEU A 118 -5.24 -0.98 5.68
CA LEU A 118 -4.93 -0.07 6.78
C LEU A 118 -3.96 1.06 6.41
N MET A 119 -3.23 0.95 5.30
CA MET A 119 -2.18 1.91 4.91
C MET A 119 -2.54 2.76 3.68
N GLN A 120 -3.80 2.72 3.23
CA GLN A 120 -4.25 3.36 1.99
C GLN A 120 -4.16 4.91 1.96
N HIS A 121 -4.02 5.56 3.12
CA HIS A 121 -3.93 7.02 3.25
C HIS A 121 -2.56 7.51 3.75
N THR A 122 -1.55 6.64 3.79
CA THR A 122 -0.17 7.01 4.11
C THR A 122 0.31 8.13 3.19
N SER A 123 1.25 8.95 3.64
CA SER A 123 1.84 9.96 2.78
C SER A 123 2.41 9.31 1.52
N ILE A 124 2.42 10.04 0.41
CA ILE A 124 2.89 9.51 -0.87
C ILE A 124 4.31 8.92 -0.80
N ARG A 125 5.13 9.42 0.12
CA ARG A 125 6.46 8.88 0.38
C ARG A 125 6.39 7.44 0.90
N GLU A 126 5.65 7.23 1.98
CA GLU A 126 5.51 5.92 2.61
C GLU A 126 4.69 4.96 1.74
N HIS A 127 3.67 5.46 1.07
CA HIS A 127 2.86 4.67 0.14
C HIS A 127 3.68 4.09 -1.02
N LEU A 128 4.61 4.88 -1.60
CA LEU A 128 5.51 4.39 -2.64
C LEU A 128 6.57 3.43 -2.12
N TYR A 129 6.98 3.58 -0.85
CA TYR A 129 7.80 2.56 -0.21
C TYR A 129 7.03 1.25 -0.05
N LEU A 130 5.82 1.28 0.52
CA LEU A 130 4.98 0.10 0.66
C LEU A 130 4.69 -0.55 -0.69
N ALA A 131 4.54 0.23 -1.77
CA ALA A 131 4.43 -0.30 -3.13
C ALA A 131 5.64 -1.12 -3.57
N LYS A 132 6.87 -0.65 -3.26
CA LYS A 132 8.10 -1.43 -3.51
C LYS A 132 8.10 -2.72 -2.70
N ILE A 133 7.66 -2.67 -1.45
CA ILE A 133 7.57 -3.83 -0.54
C ILE A 133 6.55 -4.85 -1.03
N VAL A 134 5.35 -4.41 -1.43
CA VAL A 134 4.31 -5.27 -2.04
C VAL A 134 4.85 -5.96 -3.30
N ASN A 135 5.50 -5.21 -4.19
CA ASN A 135 6.12 -5.77 -5.39
C ASN A 135 7.22 -6.78 -5.06
N GLN A 136 8.08 -6.49 -4.07
CA GLN A 136 9.11 -7.40 -3.61
C GLN A 136 8.48 -8.69 -3.06
N SER A 137 7.51 -8.56 -2.16
CA SER A 137 6.80 -9.68 -1.55
C SER A 137 6.13 -10.58 -2.59
N TYR A 138 5.47 -9.99 -3.59
CA TYR A 138 4.91 -10.73 -4.72
C TYR A 138 5.98 -11.47 -5.53
N SER A 139 7.10 -10.79 -5.85
CA SER A 139 8.20 -11.41 -6.61
C SER A 139 8.87 -12.58 -5.88
N GLN A 140 8.79 -12.59 -4.54
CA GLN A 140 9.33 -13.63 -3.67
C GLN A 140 8.29 -14.72 -3.31
N ASN A 141 7.08 -14.67 -3.88
CA ASN A 141 5.95 -15.56 -3.56
C ASN A 141 5.53 -15.54 -2.07
N ILE A 142 5.65 -14.39 -1.41
CA ILE A 142 5.26 -14.18 0.00
C ILE A 142 3.83 -13.63 0.09
N LEU A 143 3.48 -12.69 -0.79
CA LEU A 143 2.13 -12.20 -1.02
C LEU A 143 1.62 -12.79 -2.32
N THR A 144 0.70 -13.74 -2.22
CA THR A 144 0.22 -14.56 -3.35
C THR A 144 -1.25 -14.38 -3.64
N ASP A 145 -2.02 -13.74 -2.74
CA ASP A 145 -3.43 -13.44 -2.98
C ASP A 145 -3.58 -12.33 -4.03
N LYS A 146 -3.87 -12.76 -5.27
CA LYS A 146 -4.07 -11.85 -6.41
C LYS A 146 -5.27 -10.94 -6.22
N GLU A 147 -6.33 -11.40 -5.55
CA GLU A 147 -7.52 -10.58 -5.34
C GLU A 147 -7.23 -9.45 -4.34
N ALA A 148 -6.40 -9.69 -3.32
CA ALA A 148 -5.97 -8.64 -2.39
C ALA A 148 -5.19 -7.57 -3.16
N LEU A 149 -4.28 -7.98 -4.03
CA LEU A 149 -3.52 -7.06 -4.87
C LEU A 149 -4.43 -6.26 -5.82
N ILE A 150 -5.37 -6.92 -6.49
CA ILE A 150 -6.30 -6.27 -7.42
C ILE A 150 -7.21 -5.27 -6.69
N ASN A 151 -7.86 -5.70 -5.60
CA ASN A 151 -8.92 -4.94 -4.95
C ASN A 151 -8.42 -3.89 -3.95
N LEU A 152 -7.26 -4.12 -3.33
CA LEU A 152 -6.77 -3.27 -2.23
C LEU A 152 -5.52 -2.47 -2.59
N PHE A 153 -4.69 -2.98 -3.51
CA PHE A 153 -3.42 -2.35 -3.89
C PHE A 153 -3.47 -1.62 -5.24
N TYR A 154 -4.00 -2.23 -6.30
CA TYR A 154 -4.06 -1.58 -7.62
C TYR A 154 -5.32 -0.74 -7.83
N SER A 155 -6.43 -1.12 -7.21
CA SER A 155 -7.64 -0.31 -7.26
C SER A 155 -7.45 0.97 -6.42
N PRO A 156 -7.94 2.13 -6.88
CA PRO A 156 -8.20 3.24 -5.96
C PRO A 156 -9.16 2.76 -4.87
N ASP A 157 -9.00 3.32 -3.66
CA ASP A 157 -9.94 3.10 -2.56
C ASP A 157 -11.37 3.46 -2.98
N LEU A 158 -12.35 2.82 -2.35
CA LEU A 158 -13.77 2.94 -2.70
C LEU A 158 -14.26 4.41 -2.73
N HIS A 159 -13.66 5.27 -1.90
CA HIS A 159 -14.02 6.68 -1.78
C HIS A 159 -13.19 7.61 -2.68
N GLY A 160 -12.16 7.10 -3.35
CA GLY A 160 -11.27 7.90 -4.19
C GLY A 160 -10.43 8.93 -3.43
N THR A 161 -10.28 8.77 -2.12
CA THR A 161 -9.63 9.73 -1.21
C THR A 161 -8.26 9.27 -0.70
N GLY A 162 -7.93 8.01 -0.93
CA GLY A 162 -6.65 7.39 -0.60
C GLY A 162 -5.51 7.91 -1.46
N THR A 163 -4.29 7.62 -1.02
CA THR A 163 -3.06 8.06 -1.66
C THR A 163 -2.92 7.49 -3.06
N ASN A 164 -3.37 6.24 -3.25
CA ASN A 164 -3.50 5.62 -4.57
C ASN A 164 -4.41 6.39 -5.52
N ALA A 165 -5.52 6.95 -5.03
CA ALA A 165 -6.42 7.71 -5.89
C ALA A 165 -5.82 9.07 -6.28
N LYS A 166 -5.21 9.78 -5.31
CA LYS A 166 -4.69 11.15 -5.44
C LYS A 166 -3.45 11.30 -6.31
N TYR A 167 -2.58 10.29 -6.35
CA TYR A 167 -1.21 10.44 -6.88
C TYR A 167 -0.91 9.60 -8.14
N ARG A 168 -1.92 9.07 -8.84
CA ARG A 168 -1.75 8.27 -10.08
C ARG A 168 -1.00 8.98 -11.21
N TRP A 169 -0.98 10.31 -11.18
CA TRP A 169 -0.25 11.13 -12.14
C TRP A 169 1.27 11.10 -11.91
N LEU A 170 1.74 10.70 -10.73
CA LEU A 170 3.18 10.66 -10.43
C LEU A 170 3.88 9.55 -11.23
N PRO A 171 4.99 9.85 -11.92
CA PRO A 171 5.77 8.83 -12.62
C PRO A 171 6.28 7.71 -11.70
N ALA A 172 6.69 8.05 -10.48
CA ALA A 172 7.12 7.06 -9.49
C ALA A 172 5.99 6.09 -9.12
N TRP A 173 4.77 6.60 -8.96
CA TRP A 173 3.58 5.78 -8.74
C TRP A 173 3.34 4.83 -9.91
N ARG A 174 3.32 5.34 -11.13
CA ARG A 174 3.08 4.51 -12.33
C ARG A 174 4.11 3.40 -12.48
N ARG A 175 5.36 3.65 -12.11
CA ARG A 175 6.43 2.65 -12.15
C ARG A 175 6.20 1.55 -11.12
N GLU A 176 5.96 1.90 -9.86
CA GLU A 176 5.80 0.89 -8.80
C GLU A 176 4.46 0.14 -8.94
N PHE A 177 3.35 0.85 -9.09
CA PHE A 177 2.03 0.24 -9.27
C PHE A 177 1.84 -0.39 -10.66
N GLY A 178 2.68 -0.06 -11.65
CA GLY A 178 2.65 -0.72 -12.96
C GLY A 178 3.45 -2.01 -13.03
N LYS A 179 4.41 -2.23 -12.10
CA LYS A 179 5.48 -3.24 -12.25
C LYS A 179 4.98 -4.67 -12.49
N TYR A 180 3.91 -5.06 -11.82
CA TYR A 180 3.29 -6.38 -11.99
C TYR A 180 1.79 -6.32 -12.31
N ALA A 181 1.24 -5.12 -12.54
CA ALA A 181 -0.19 -4.95 -12.80
C ALA A 181 -0.64 -5.74 -14.04
N GLU A 182 0.17 -5.80 -15.09
CA GLU A 182 -0.14 -6.57 -16.31
C GLU A 182 -0.24 -8.09 -16.10
N LYS A 183 0.31 -8.61 -15.00
CA LYS A 183 0.20 -10.03 -14.64
C LYS A 183 -1.09 -10.36 -13.88
N MET A 184 -1.82 -9.33 -13.46
CA MET A 184 -2.97 -9.46 -12.55
C MET A 184 -4.25 -8.86 -13.12
N LEU A 185 -4.13 -7.84 -13.97
CA LEU A 185 -5.24 -7.06 -14.49
C LEU A 185 -5.37 -7.23 -16.00
N ALA A 186 -6.61 -7.25 -16.49
CA ALA A 186 -6.89 -7.17 -17.91
C ALA A 186 -6.48 -5.81 -18.48
N ARG A 187 -6.20 -5.76 -19.79
CA ARG A 187 -5.81 -4.52 -20.49
C ARG A 187 -6.80 -3.38 -20.25
N GLU A 188 -8.09 -3.67 -20.27
CA GLU A 188 -9.16 -2.69 -20.02
C GLU A 188 -9.06 -2.09 -18.61
N GLN A 189 -8.78 -2.91 -17.60
CA GLN A 189 -8.58 -2.46 -16.21
C GLN A 189 -7.32 -1.60 -16.08
N LEU A 190 -6.22 -2.00 -16.74
CA LEU A 190 -4.99 -1.20 -16.79
C LEU A 190 -5.23 0.16 -17.46
N GLU A 191 -6.02 0.19 -18.54
CA GLU A 191 -6.38 1.42 -19.21
C GLU A 191 -7.22 2.31 -18.30
N ILE A 192 -8.17 1.77 -17.54
CA ILE A 192 -8.95 2.54 -16.56
C ILE A 192 -8.05 3.15 -15.48
N ILE A 193 -7.16 2.36 -14.89
CA ILE A 193 -6.24 2.82 -13.85
C ILE A 193 -5.31 3.93 -14.36
N ASN A 194 -4.80 3.77 -15.59
CA ASN A 194 -3.84 4.71 -16.18
C ASN A 194 -4.50 5.97 -16.79
N LYS A 195 -5.71 5.86 -17.34
CA LYS A 195 -6.41 6.95 -18.06
C LYS A 195 -7.30 7.78 -17.16
N ARG A 196 -7.97 7.20 -16.14
CA ARG A 196 -8.78 7.99 -15.19
C ARG A 196 -7.88 8.71 -14.19
N LEU A 197 -7.34 9.83 -14.65
CA LEU A 197 -7.09 10.95 -13.76
C LEU A 197 -8.47 11.44 -13.32
N PHE A 198 -8.90 11.14 -12.09
CA PHE A 198 -10.01 11.88 -11.47
C PHE A 198 -9.51 13.31 -11.19
N PHE A 199 -9.39 14.13 -12.24
CA PHE A 199 -9.28 15.57 -12.16
C PHE A 199 -10.62 16.16 -12.59
N SER A 200 -11.65 16.00 -11.76
CA SER A 200 -12.87 16.83 -11.76
C SER A 200 -13.89 16.23 -10.79
N GLU A 201 -14.53 17.12 -10.03
CA GLU A 201 -15.72 16.90 -9.19
C GLU A 201 -15.41 16.35 -7.79
N TRP A 202 -14.98 17.22 -6.87
CA TRP A 202 -15.83 17.83 -5.84
C TRP A 202 -15.36 19.26 -5.55
#